data_AF-A0A414Y5L5-F1
#
_entry.id   AF-A0A414Y5L5-F1
#
_cell.length_a   1.000
_cell.length_b   1.000
_cell.length_c   1.000
_cell.angle_alpha   90.00
_cell.angle_beta   90.00
_cell.angle_gamma   90.00
#
_symmetry.space_group_name_H-M   'P 1'
#
loop_
_entity.id
_entity.type
_entity.pdbx_description
1 polymer ?
#
loop_
_entity_poly.entity_id
_entity_poly.type
_entity_poly.pdbx_seq_one_letter_code
_entity_poly.pdbx_strand_id
1 'polypeptide(L)'
;QGGYRYEESYFGDMVDSLNLNPARVKKILTEHGYRAYGRFPNRKNRNGKEQVSYEQFYEELINSCCGANLLTYIGRVSLKELYEADFSLKEVIIPKGNCCGLFSSTYGGGSLLEMELKRDVKLKLEVKDYHGFRFRLDDERSKYDCSVRHVYGVDDSFFGDAVRIVS
;
A
#
# COMPACT_ATOMS: atom_id res chain seq x y z
N GLN A 1 -14.66 15.93 -10.68
CA GLN A 1 -15.53 16.16 -9.50
C GLN A 1 -15.12 15.16 -8.44
N GLY A 2 -14.40 15.66 -7.42
CA GLY A 2 -13.62 14.83 -6.50
C GLY A 2 -14.38 14.43 -5.24
N GLY A 3 -13.99 13.28 -4.70
CA GLY A 3 -14.39 12.80 -3.39
C GLY A 3 -14.24 11.29 -3.27
N TYR A 4 -14.25 10.79 -2.05
CA TYR A 4 -13.95 9.40 -1.74
C TYR A 4 -15.24 8.60 -1.56
N ARG A 5 -15.29 7.39 -2.12
CA ARG A 5 -16.36 6.42 -1.89
C ARG A 5 -15.74 5.16 -1.32
N TYR A 6 -16.35 4.57 -0.29
CA TYR A 6 -15.87 3.32 0.29
C TYR A 6 -16.42 2.08 -0.45
N GLU A 7 -17.72 2.04 -0.72
CA GLU A 7 -18.34 0.87 -1.36
C GLU A 7 -17.94 0.75 -2.82
N GLU A 8 -17.66 -0.48 -3.26
CA GLU A 8 -17.37 -0.84 -4.67
C GLU A 8 -16.31 0.08 -5.31
N SER A 9 -15.22 0.31 -4.59
CA SER A 9 -14.16 1.20 -5.05
C SER A 9 -12.79 0.70 -4.62
N TYR A 10 -11.80 1.06 -5.44
CA TYR A 10 -10.40 0.82 -5.10
C TYR A 10 -9.98 1.51 -3.79
N PHE A 11 -10.54 2.69 -3.50
CA PHE A 11 -10.33 3.35 -2.22
C PHE A 11 -10.84 2.52 -1.03
N GLY A 12 -11.99 1.87 -1.19
CA GLY A 12 -12.51 0.91 -0.21
C GLY A 12 -11.59 -0.27 0.02
N ASP A 13 -11.06 -0.84 -1.08
CA ASP A 13 -10.10 -1.94 -1.02
C ASP A 13 -8.81 -1.54 -0.28
N MET A 14 -8.32 -0.32 -0.47
CA MET A 14 -7.17 0.20 0.29
C MET A 14 -7.49 0.33 1.79
N VAL A 15 -8.65 0.91 2.13
CA VAL A 15 -9.12 1.03 3.52
C VAL A 15 -9.25 -0.33 4.18
N ASP A 16 -9.75 -1.32 3.45
CA ASP A 16 -9.89 -2.70 3.93
C ASP A 16 -8.53 -3.40 4.07
N SER A 17 -7.63 -3.23 3.11
CA SER A 17 -6.29 -3.80 3.10
C SER A 17 -5.43 -3.31 4.27
N LEU A 18 -5.49 -2.00 4.58
CA LEU A 18 -4.79 -1.38 5.71
C LEU A 18 -5.49 -1.62 7.05
N ASN A 19 -6.61 -2.37 7.04
CA ASN A 19 -7.44 -2.66 8.20
C ASN A 19 -7.92 -1.39 8.93
N LEU A 20 -8.16 -0.30 8.20
CA LEU A 20 -8.68 0.96 8.74
C LEU A 20 -10.19 0.84 9.02
N ASN A 21 -10.69 1.59 9.99
CA ASN A 21 -12.13 1.71 10.22
C ASN A 21 -12.72 2.74 9.24
N PRO A 22 -13.63 2.34 8.32
CA PRO A 22 -14.17 3.24 7.30
C PRO A 22 -14.84 4.48 7.91
N ALA A 23 -15.55 4.35 9.03
CA ALA A 23 -16.19 5.49 9.68
C ALA A 23 -15.17 6.54 10.18
N ARG A 24 -14.00 6.10 10.67
CA ARG A 24 -12.91 7.01 11.09
C ARG A 24 -12.22 7.63 9.89
N VAL A 25 -12.05 6.88 8.80
CA VAL A 25 -11.55 7.41 7.51
C VAL A 25 -12.49 8.49 6.98
N LYS A 26 -13.81 8.26 7.00
CA LYS A 26 -14.78 9.29 6.60
C LYS A 26 -14.63 10.55 7.43
N LYS A 27 -14.51 10.38 8.75
CA LYS A 27 -14.38 11.50 9.69
C LYS A 27 -13.17 12.38 9.34
N ILE A 28 -11.97 11.81 9.23
CA ILE A 28 -10.75 12.59 8.92
C ILE A 28 -10.84 13.29 7.56
N LEU A 29 -11.40 12.63 6.55
CA LEU A 29 -11.60 13.24 5.23
C LEU A 29 -12.55 14.45 5.30
N THR A 30 -13.67 14.30 5.99
CA THR A 30 -14.66 15.39 6.12
C THR A 30 -14.16 16.54 6.99
N GLU A 31 -13.36 16.25 8.03
CA GLU A 31 -12.73 17.27 8.87
C GLU A 31 -11.73 18.13 8.07
N HIS A 32 -11.09 17.56 7.06
CA HIS A 32 -10.23 18.27 6.11
C HIS A 32 -10.96 18.83 4.88
N GLY A 33 -12.30 18.83 4.88
CA GLY A 33 -13.11 19.44 3.82
C GLY A 33 -13.29 18.59 2.55
N TYR A 34 -12.85 17.33 2.54
CA TYR A 34 -13.05 16.43 1.41
C TYR A 34 -14.45 15.82 1.42
N ARG A 35 -15.03 15.68 0.22
CA ARG A 35 -16.32 15.02 0.04
C ARG A 35 -16.17 13.51 0.17
N ALA A 36 -17.02 12.88 0.97
CA ALA A 36 -17.09 11.43 1.11
C ALA A 36 -18.52 10.94 0.84
N TYR A 37 -18.69 10.11 -0.19
CA TYR A 37 -19.99 9.67 -0.72
C TYR A 37 -20.33 8.24 -0.31
N GLY A 38 -21.63 7.97 -0.11
CA GLY A 38 -22.11 6.64 0.24
C GLY A 38 -21.84 6.26 1.70
N ARG A 39 -21.94 4.95 1.98
CA ARG A 39 -21.86 4.41 3.33
C ARG A 39 -20.42 4.09 3.71
N PHE A 40 -20.03 4.50 4.92
CA PHE A 40 -18.77 4.15 5.55
C PHE A 40 -19.11 3.45 6.87
N PRO A 41 -19.20 2.11 6.88
CA PRO A 41 -19.64 1.38 8.07
C PRO A 41 -18.62 1.50 9.20
N ASN A 42 -19.11 1.59 10.44
CA ASN A 42 -18.26 1.59 11.62
C ASN A 42 -17.84 0.17 11.98
N ARG A 43 -16.63 -0.23 11.60
CA ARG A 43 -16.05 -1.55 11.89
C ARG A 43 -15.23 -1.51 13.18
N LYS A 44 -15.90 -1.47 14.33
CA LYS A 44 -15.26 -1.34 15.67
C LYS A 44 -14.21 -2.41 15.96
N ASN A 45 -14.36 -3.62 15.41
CA ASN A 45 -13.42 -4.73 15.54
C ASN A 45 -12.03 -4.44 14.94
N ARG A 46 -11.90 -3.41 14.09
CA ARG A 46 -10.64 -2.94 13.51
C ARG A 46 -9.91 -1.90 14.36
N ASN A 47 -10.58 -1.27 15.31
CA ASN A 47 -9.97 -0.22 16.13
C ASN A 47 -8.81 -0.79 16.95
N GLY A 48 -7.64 -0.15 16.88
CA GLY A 48 -6.40 -0.63 17.49
C GLY A 48 -5.71 -1.74 16.66
N LYS A 49 -6.31 -2.15 15.54
CA LYS A 49 -5.79 -3.17 14.62
C LYS A 49 -5.33 -2.60 13.27
N GLU A 50 -5.33 -1.28 13.12
CA GLU A 50 -4.90 -0.59 11.90
C GLU A 50 -3.43 -0.86 11.60
N GLN A 51 -3.09 -0.99 10.31
CA GLN A 51 -1.70 -1.14 9.87
C GLN A 51 -0.94 0.18 9.89
N VAL A 52 -1.62 1.30 9.63
CA VAL A 52 -1.04 2.65 9.55
C VAL A 52 -1.85 3.64 10.40
N SER A 53 -1.35 4.86 10.60
CA SER A 53 -2.16 5.93 11.22
C SER A 53 -3.21 6.48 10.25
N TYR A 54 -4.27 7.09 10.79
CA TYR A 54 -5.28 7.73 9.93
C TYR A 54 -4.71 8.99 9.29
N GLU A 55 -3.84 9.68 10.01
CA GLU A 55 -3.14 10.90 9.60
C GLU A 55 -2.19 10.61 8.43
N GLN A 56 -1.29 9.62 8.55
CA GLN A 56 -0.42 9.21 7.44
C GLN A 56 -1.24 8.72 6.24
N PHE A 57 -2.32 7.96 6.45
CA PHE A 57 -3.19 7.56 5.36
C PHE A 57 -3.80 8.75 4.63
N TYR A 58 -4.24 9.76 5.37
CA TYR A 58 -4.77 11.00 4.78
C TYR A 58 -3.69 11.78 4.01
N GLU A 59 -2.52 11.99 4.61
CA GLU A 59 -1.38 12.67 3.99
C GLU A 59 -0.96 11.98 2.69
N GLU A 60 -0.88 10.66 2.72
CA GLU A 60 -0.52 9.85 1.56
C GLU A 60 -1.52 10.01 0.40
N LEU A 61 -2.82 10.08 0.71
CA LEU A 61 -3.87 10.30 -0.30
C LEU A 61 -3.77 11.68 -0.95
N ILE A 62 -3.50 12.73 -0.17
CA ILE A 62 -3.45 14.10 -0.70
C ILE A 62 -2.13 14.40 -1.43
N ASN A 63 -1.05 13.71 -1.05
CA ASN A 63 0.25 13.77 -1.71
C ASN A 63 0.30 12.93 -2.99
N SER A 64 -0.75 12.17 -3.28
CA SER A 64 -0.87 11.32 -4.46
C SER A 64 -0.94 12.15 -5.74
N CYS A 65 0.14 12.20 -6.52
CA CYS A 65 0.27 13.02 -7.72
C CYS A 65 -0.22 12.34 -9.02
N CYS A 66 -0.60 11.06 -8.95
CA CYS A 66 -1.07 10.26 -10.09
C CYS A 66 -2.46 9.67 -9.83
N GLY A 67 -3.32 9.62 -10.84
CA GLY A 67 -4.68 9.07 -10.70
C GLY A 67 -4.73 7.55 -10.65
N ALA A 68 -3.72 6.87 -11.20
CA ALA A 68 -3.67 5.41 -11.33
C ALA A 68 -2.60 4.81 -10.42
N ASN A 69 -2.81 4.90 -9.11
CA ASN A 69 -1.89 4.39 -8.11
C ASN A 69 -2.37 3.07 -7.49
N LEU A 70 -1.39 2.24 -7.14
CA LEU A 70 -1.58 1.01 -6.36
C LEU A 70 -1.04 1.19 -4.93
N LEU A 71 -1.72 0.57 -3.97
CA LEU A 71 -1.24 0.44 -2.61
C LEU A 71 -0.03 -0.47 -2.65
N THR A 72 1.12 0.10 -2.32
CA THR A 72 2.43 -0.51 -2.50
C THR A 72 3.10 -0.58 -1.15
N TYR A 73 3.46 -1.78 -0.75
CA TYR A 73 4.30 -2.00 0.42
C TYR A 73 5.73 -2.20 -0.06
N ILE A 74 6.69 -1.57 0.60
CA ILE A 74 8.10 -1.64 0.24
C ILE A 74 8.89 -2.44 1.26
N GLY A 75 9.92 -3.13 0.77
CA GLY A 75 10.67 -4.11 1.53
C GLY A 75 11.87 -4.61 0.74
N ARG A 76 12.94 -4.96 1.44
CA ARG A 76 14.05 -5.73 0.83
C ARG A 76 13.73 -7.21 0.86
N VAL A 77 14.36 -8.01 0.02
CA VAL A 77 14.17 -9.47 0.01
C VAL A 77 15.50 -10.15 -0.29
N SER A 78 15.74 -11.31 0.34
CA SER A 78 16.94 -12.10 0.09
C SER A 78 16.87 -12.74 -1.29
N LEU A 79 17.87 -12.46 -2.15
CA LEU A 79 17.97 -13.10 -3.47
C LEU A 79 18.07 -14.63 -3.36
N LYS A 80 18.75 -15.13 -2.31
CA LYS A 80 18.86 -16.56 -2.05
C LYS A 80 17.49 -17.17 -1.76
N GLU A 81 16.70 -16.56 -0.88
CA GLU A 81 15.37 -17.07 -0.52
C GLU A 81 14.39 -16.98 -1.71
N LEU A 82 14.47 -15.91 -2.51
CA LEU A 82 13.70 -15.81 -3.76
C LEU A 82 14.03 -16.94 -4.74
N TYR A 83 15.31 -17.23 -4.91
CA TYR A 83 15.77 -18.31 -5.78
C TYR A 83 15.32 -19.68 -5.27
N GLU A 84 15.42 -19.93 -3.96
CA GLU A 84 14.93 -21.16 -3.32
C GLU A 84 13.40 -21.32 -3.44
N ALA A 85 12.66 -20.21 -3.51
CA ALA A 85 11.22 -20.19 -3.76
C ALA A 85 10.84 -20.20 -5.26
N ASP A 86 11.81 -20.36 -6.17
CA ASP A 86 11.62 -20.32 -7.63
C ASP A 86 10.85 -19.06 -8.11
N PHE A 87 11.07 -17.94 -7.41
CA PHE A 87 10.35 -16.67 -7.63
C PHE A 87 8.81 -16.80 -7.57
N SER A 88 8.29 -17.90 -7.01
CA SER A 88 6.86 -18.20 -6.90
C SER A 88 6.39 -18.05 -5.46
N LEU A 89 6.14 -16.80 -5.07
CA LEU A 89 5.76 -16.46 -3.70
C LEU A 89 4.24 -16.52 -3.54
N LYS A 90 3.76 -17.28 -2.56
CA LYS A 90 2.33 -17.32 -2.19
C LYS A 90 1.97 -16.31 -1.12
N GLU A 91 2.90 -16.03 -0.22
CA GLU A 91 2.63 -15.22 0.95
C GLU A 91 3.93 -14.60 1.48
N VAL A 92 3.84 -13.37 1.96
CA VAL A 92 4.96 -12.64 2.56
C VAL A 92 4.52 -11.96 3.85
N ILE A 93 5.47 -11.73 4.74
CA ILE A 93 5.29 -10.91 5.93
C ILE A 93 6.22 -9.70 5.82
N ILE A 94 5.61 -8.52 5.82
CA ILE A 94 6.30 -7.24 5.83
C ILE A 94 6.44 -6.81 7.29
N PRO A 95 7.67 -6.58 7.79
CA PRO A 95 7.88 -6.30 9.19
C PRO A 95 7.30 -4.94 9.59
N LYS A 96 6.87 -4.84 10.85
CA LYS A 96 6.59 -3.56 11.50
C LYS A 96 7.78 -2.60 11.31
N GLY A 97 7.49 -1.34 11.04
CA GLY A 97 8.50 -0.29 10.82
C GLY A 97 8.84 -0.06 9.36
N ASN A 98 8.56 -1.02 8.45
CA ASN A 98 8.58 -0.75 7.02
C ASN A 98 7.43 0.21 6.64
N CYS A 99 7.49 0.73 5.41
CA CYS A 99 6.49 1.64 4.92
C CYS A 99 5.62 1.04 3.81
N CYS A 100 4.46 1.66 3.62
CA CYS A 100 3.63 1.49 2.44
C CYS A 100 3.13 2.85 1.96
N GLY A 101 2.51 2.88 0.79
CA GLY A 101 2.02 4.10 0.18
C GLY A 101 1.36 3.86 -1.16
N LEU A 102 1.28 4.89 -2.00
CA LEU A 102 0.67 4.83 -3.31
C LEU A 102 1.73 5.02 -4.39
N PHE A 103 1.75 4.13 -5.37
CA PHE A 103 2.70 4.21 -6.48
C PHE A 103 2.07 3.75 -7.79
N SER A 104 2.43 4.41 -8.88
CA SER A 104 2.06 4.05 -10.25
C SER A 104 3.30 3.59 -11.00
N SER A 105 3.45 2.28 -11.15
CA SER A 105 4.53 1.74 -12.01
C SER A 105 4.29 2.07 -13.48
N THR A 106 3.06 2.33 -13.90
CA THR A 106 2.74 2.64 -15.30
C THR A 106 3.11 4.06 -15.70
N TYR A 107 2.89 5.03 -14.81
CA TYR A 107 3.10 6.45 -15.14
C TYR A 107 4.33 7.07 -14.48
N GLY A 108 4.89 6.41 -13.47
CA GLY A 108 5.97 6.94 -12.66
C GLY A 108 5.46 8.05 -11.74
N GLY A 109 5.49 7.79 -10.44
CA GLY A 109 5.01 8.71 -9.42
C GLY A 109 4.01 8.05 -8.49
N GLY A 110 3.42 8.83 -7.59
CA GLY A 110 2.66 8.27 -6.49
C GLY A 110 2.49 9.30 -5.38
N SER A 111 2.57 8.82 -4.15
CA SER A 111 2.67 9.63 -2.94
C SER A 111 4.07 9.47 -2.34
N LEU A 112 4.27 9.73 -1.05
CA LEU A 112 5.61 9.75 -0.45
C LEU A 112 6.13 8.36 -0.05
N LEU A 113 5.26 7.34 0.01
CA LEU A 113 5.56 6.00 0.54
C LEU A 113 6.01 6.04 2.02
N GLU A 114 5.37 6.90 2.82
CA GLU A 114 5.77 7.18 4.21
C GLU A 114 4.76 6.67 5.26
N MET A 115 3.77 5.84 4.86
CA MET A 115 2.89 5.22 5.84
C MET A 115 3.61 4.08 6.57
N GLU A 116 4.22 4.39 7.71
CA GLU A 116 4.90 3.42 8.56
C GLU A 116 3.92 2.36 9.11
N LEU A 117 4.29 1.09 8.95
CA LEU A 117 3.54 -0.05 9.42
C LEU A 117 3.69 -0.21 10.93
N LYS A 118 2.58 -0.08 11.65
CA LYS A 118 2.49 -0.20 13.12
C LYS A 118 2.59 -1.64 13.62
N ARG A 119 2.55 -2.62 12.72
CA ARG A 119 2.55 -4.06 12.99
C ARG A 119 3.08 -4.82 11.78
N ASP A 120 3.48 -6.06 12.00
CA ASP A 120 3.78 -6.98 10.89
C ASP A 120 2.53 -7.19 10.03
N VAL A 121 2.70 -7.12 8.71
CA VAL A 121 1.62 -7.26 7.73
C VAL A 121 1.84 -8.52 6.92
N LYS A 122 0.89 -9.45 7.03
CA LYS A 122 0.88 -10.70 6.29
C LYS A 122 0.05 -10.53 5.02
N LEU A 123 0.68 -10.63 3.86
CA LEU A 123 0.05 -10.45 2.54
C LEU A 123 0.06 -11.76 1.77
N LYS A 124 -1.13 -12.19 1.34
CA LYS A 124 -1.27 -13.25 0.34
C LYS A 124 -1.06 -12.66 -1.05
N LEU A 125 -0.19 -13.30 -1.81
CA LEU A 125 0.21 -12.89 -3.14
C LEU A 125 -0.62 -13.66 -4.17
N GLU A 126 -1.89 -13.28 -4.24
CA GLU A 126 -2.86 -13.81 -5.18
C GLU A 126 -3.66 -12.64 -5.74
N VAL A 127 -3.89 -12.64 -7.06
CA VAL A 127 -4.70 -11.64 -7.73
C VAL A 127 -5.87 -12.34 -8.41
N LYS A 128 -7.09 -11.91 -8.06
CA LYS A 128 -8.33 -12.40 -8.66
C LYS A 128 -9.19 -11.20 -9.06
N ASP A 129 -9.60 -11.16 -10.33
CA ASP A 129 -10.48 -10.11 -10.86
C ASP A 129 -9.97 -8.69 -10.54
N TYR A 130 -8.66 -8.46 -10.67
CA TYR A 130 -7.95 -7.21 -10.33
C TYR A 130 -7.84 -6.87 -8.84
N HIS A 131 -8.32 -7.73 -7.94
CA HIS A 131 -8.17 -7.57 -6.50
C HIS A 131 -7.05 -8.46 -5.97
N GLY A 132 -6.19 -7.89 -5.14
CA GLY A 132 -5.15 -8.63 -4.41
C GLY A 132 -3.76 -8.04 -4.56
N PHE A 133 -2.77 -8.78 -4.09
CA PHE A 133 -1.38 -8.35 -4.07
C PHE A 133 -0.54 -9.21 -5.02
N ARG A 134 0.44 -8.58 -5.66
CA ARG A 134 1.44 -9.24 -6.46
C ARG A 134 2.82 -8.82 -5.99
N PHE A 135 3.74 -9.77 -5.96
CA PHE A 135 5.14 -9.45 -5.73
C PHE A 135 5.75 -8.84 -7.00
N ARG A 136 6.56 -7.80 -6.84
CA ARG A 136 7.29 -7.13 -7.92
C ARG A 136 8.67 -6.75 -7.43
N LEU A 137 9.69 -7.09 -8.20
CA LEU A 137 11.04 -6.56 -8.01
C LEU A 137 11.08 -5.14 -8.56
N ASP A 138 11.72 -4.24 -7.82
CA ASP A 138 12.03 -2.91 -8.33
C ASP A 138 13.19 -3.02 -9.32
N ASP A 139 12.90 -2.83 -10.61
CA ASP A 139 13.86 -3.01 -11.72
C ASP A 139 13.98 -1.73 -12.54
N GLU A 140 15.06 -0.98 -12.34
CA GLU A 140 15.39 0.23 -13.09
C GLU A 140 15.60 0.00 -14.59
N ARG A 141 15.81 -1.25 -15.02
CA ARG A 141 16.03 -1.60 -16.44
C ARG A 141 14.73 -1.98 -17.15
N SER A 142 13.62 -2.02 -16.44
CA SER A 142 12.33 -2.31 -17.04
C SER A 142 12.00 -1.28 -18.12
N LYS A 143 11.56 -1.78 -19.29
CA LYS A 143 11.08 -0.92 -20.38
C LYS A 143 9.61 -0.51 -20.23
N TYR A 144 8.90 -1.14 -19.30
CA TYR A 144 7.44 -1.10 -19.22
C TYR A 144 6.92 -0.56 -17.88
N ASP A 145 7.71 -0.72 -16.81
CA ASP A 145 7.35 -0.30 -15.46
C ASP A 145 8.41 0.69 -14.94
N CYS A 146 7.96 1.76 -14.30
CA CYS A 146 8.79 2.68 -13.56
C CYS A 146 9.25 2.03 -12.25
N SER A 147 10.53 2.19 -11.93
CA SER A 147 11.11 1.80 -10.65
C SER A 147 10.87 2.88 -9.60
N VAL A 148 10.55 2.46 -8.38
CA VAL A 148 10.48 3.32 -7.19
C VAL A 148 11.84 3.97 -6.95
N ARG A 149 12.93 3.20 -6.98
CA ARG A 149 14.29 3.72 -6.80
C ARG A 149 14.60 4.86 -7.75
N HIS A 150 14.30 4.66 -9.04
CA HIS A 150 14.56 5.66 -10.06
C HIS A 150 13.65 6.89 -9.93
N VAL A 151 12.34 6.68 -9.74
CA VAL A 151 11.35 7.77 -9.68
C VAL A 151 11.59 8.68 -8.47
N TYR A 152 11.90 8.11 -7.31
CA TYR A 152 12.12 8.88 -6.08
C TYR A 152 13.59 9.27 -5.87
N GLY A 153 14.53 8.75 -6.66
CA GLY A 153 15.96 9.02 -6.52
C GLY A 153 16.52 8.51 -5.19
N VAL A 154 16.06 7.36 -4.73
CA VAL A 154 16.38 6.79 -3.40
C VAL A 154 17.40 5.65 -3.50
N ASP A 155 17.90 5.19 -2.34
CA ASP A 155 18.78 4.03 -2.22
C ASP A 155 18.10 2.86 -1.50
N ASP A 156 18.86 1.77 -1.28
CA ASP A 156 18.36 0.53 -0.69
C ASP A 156 17.79 0.72 0.74
N SER A 157 18.21 1.76 1.46
CA SER A 157 17.72 2.04 2.82
C SER A 157 16.25 2.47 2.85
N PHE A 158 15.77 3.06 1.76
CA PHE A 158 14.37 3.48 1.61
C PHE A 158 13.39 2.31 1.69
N PHE A 159 13.80 1.13 1.22
CA PHE A 159 12.95 -0.06 1.21
C PHE A 159 12.81 -0.71 2.60
N GLY A 160 13.43 -0.16 3.65
CA GLY A 160 13.27 -0.64 5.03
C GLY A 160 13.88 -2.02 5.25
N ASP A 161 13.29 -2.83 6.12
CA ASP A 161 13.79 -4.15 6.48
C ASP A 161 13.38 -5.25 5.49
N ALA A 162 14.00 -6.42 5.65
CA ALA A 162 13.75 -7.58 4.81
C ALA A 162 12.35 -8.18 5.07
N VAL A 163 11.59 -8.38 3.98
CA VAL A 163 10.35 -9.14 3.99
C VAL A 163 10.65 -10.61 4.19
N ARG A 164 9.79 -11.29 4.95
CA ARG A 164 9.90 -12.74 5.15
C ARG A 164 9.02 -13.46 4.15
N ILE A 165 9.62 -14.37 3.38
CA ILE A 165 8.87 -15.27 2.50
C ILE A 165 8.25 -16.37 3.36
N VAL A 166 6.96 -16.63 3.16
CA VAL A 166 6.24 -17.75 3.80
C VAL A 166 6.04 -18.82 2.73
N SER A 167 6.77 -19.91 2.85
CA SER A 167 6.71 -21.07 1.95
C SER A 167 5.55 -22.03 2.26
#